data_AF-A0A507ZT43-F1
#
_entry.id   AF-A0A507ZT43-F1
#
_cell.length_a   1.000
_cell.length_b   1.000
_cell.length_c   1.000
_cell.angle_alpha   90.00
_cell.angle_beta   90.00
_cell.angle_gamma   90.00
#
_symmetry.space_group_name_H-M   'P 1'
#
loop_
_entity.id
_entity.type
_entity.pdbx_description
1 polymer ?
#
loop_
_entity_poly.entity_id
_entity_poly.type
_entity_poly.pdbx_seq_one_letter_code
_entity_poly.pdbx_strand_id
1 'polypeptide(L)'
;MILQHTGTKYSGNFLLDSLLSSTVTAPTYFPHTSALLELLNAGNLELIQNDVLKKHLATWVSTVETLKDREELITGMDLELNRFIMKHGSWLDTDELIPVENKKGLDFPKFGFQVNNNDLLGMLEFENRVENQIMFYKRLLEIQEPCLELISEILCEIEVSKNIKKA
;
A
#
# COMPACT_ATOMS: atom_id res chain seq x y z
N MET A 1 -0.44 13.94 -13.40
CA MET A 1 -1.23 13.27 -12.32
C MET A 1 -2.67 13.14 -12.80
N ILE A 2 -3.37 12.01 -12.58
CA ILE A 2 -4.74 11.78 -13.12
C ILE A 2 -5.71 12.92 -12.80
N LEU A 3 -5.70 13.44 -11.57
CA LEU A 3 -6.56 14.56 -11.14
C LEU A 3 -6.37 15.86 -11.94
N GLN A 4 -5.29 16.01 -12.71
CA GLN A 4 -5.08 17.17 -13.59
C GLN A 4 -5.87 17.04 -14.91
N HIS A 5 -6.53 15.91 -15.13
CA HIS A 5 -7.22 15.58 -16.37
C HIS A 5 -8.69 15.19 -16.13
N THR A 6 -9.24 15.43 -14.93
CA THR A 6 -10.64 15.11 -14.59
C THR A 6 -11.57 16.32 -14.75
N GLY A 7 -12.86 16.07 -14.89
CA GLY A 7 -13.89 17.10 -15.03
C GLY A 7 -13.59 18.08 -16.17
N THR A 8 -13.68 19.38 -15.89
CA THR A 8 -13.41 20.44 -16.87
C THR A 8 -11.93 20.55 -17.28
N LYS A 9 -11.03 19.81 -16.64
CA LYS A 9 -9.58 19.82 -16.93
C LYS A 9 -9.21 18.84 -18.05
N TYR A 10 -10.12 17.96 -18.45
CA TYR A 10 -9.85 16.97 -19.50
C TYR A 10 -9.73 17.62 -20.90
N SER A 11 -8.70 17.24 -21.66
CA SER A 11 -8.39 17.80 -22.97
C SER A 11 -8.42 16.78 -24.13
N GLY A 12 -8.90 15.56 -23.89
CA GLY A 12 -9.10 14.54 -24.95
C GLY A 12 -7.90 13.62 -25.23
N ASN A 13 -6.68 14.00 -24.83
CA ASN A 13 -5.44 13.30 -25.22
C ASN A 13 -4.71 12.62 -24.05
N PHE A 14 -5.39 12.44 -22.92
CA PHE A 14 -4.79 11.77 -21.77
C PHE A 14 -4.88 10.25 -21.93
N LEU A 15 -3.79 9.53 -21.67
CA LEU A 15 -3.75 8.07 -21.76
C LEU A 15 -4.02 7.48 -20.37
N LEU A 16 -5.28 7.47 -19.93
CA LEU A 16 -5.64 7.00 -18.60
C LEU A 16 -5.24 5.53 -18.37
N ASP A 17 -5.41 4.67 -19.37
CA ASP A 17 -5.10 3.24 -19.31
C ASP A 17 -3.69 2.93 -18.78
N SER A 18 -2.69 3.72 -19.20
CA SER A 18 -1.31 3.54 -18.76
C SER A 18 -1.10 3.77 -17.26
N LEU A 19 -2.06 4.38 -16.57
CA LEU A 19 -1.98 4.76 -15.17
C LEU A 19 -2.99 4.01 -14.29
N LEU A 20 -4.07 3.46 -14.85
CA LEU A 20 -5.12 2.78 -14.07
C LEU A 20 -4.57 1.64 -13.21
N SER A 21 -3.69 0.81 -13.75
CA SER A 21 -3.07 -0.30 -13.02
C SER A 21 -2.32 0.17 -11.76
N SER A 22 -1.68 1.34 -11.82
CA SER A 22 -0.98 1.94 -10.68
C SER A 22 -1.89 2.59 -9.64
N THR A 23 -3.15 2.88 -9.98
CA THR A 23 -4.10 3.50 -9.03
C THR A 23 -4.74 2.50 -8.09
N VAL A 24 -4.92 1.24 -8.51
CA VAL A 24 -5.73 0.25 -7.78
C VAL A 24 -4.92 -0.75 -6.96
N THR A 25 -3.61 -0.55 -6.84
CA THR A 25 -2.76 -1.49 -6.09
C THR A 25 -1.75 -0.74 -5.24
N ALA A 26 -2.00 -0.64 -3.94
CA ALA A 26 -0.93 -0.39 -2.98
C ALA A 26 -0.16 -1.69 -2.69
N PRO A 27 1.19 -1.64 -2.64
CA PRO A 27 1.94 -2.70 -1.98
C PRO A 27 1.58 -2.68 -0.48
N THR A 28 0.88 -3.71 -0.03
CA THR A 28 0.52 -3.87 1.38
C THR A 28 1.43 -4.89 2.04
N TYR A 29 1.92 -4.56 3.23
CA TYR A 29 2.65 -5.49 4.07
C TYR A 29 1.70 -5.97 5.17
N PHE A 30 1.58 -7.27 5.41
CA PHE A 30 0.78 -7.78 6.53
C PHE A 30 1.74 -8.25 7.64
N PRO A 31 2.12 -7.37 8.58
CA PRO A 31 3.07 -7.73 9.61
C PRO A 31 2.52 -8.83 10.52
N HIS A 32 3.29 -9.90 10.71
CA HIS A 32 2.98 -10.95 11.68
C HIS A 32 3.61 -10.63 13.04
N THR A 33 2.77 -10.23 14.01
CA THR A 33 3.22 -9.87 15.37
C THR A 33 3.24 -11.05 16.34
N SER A 34 2.86 -12.27 15.94
CA SER A 34 2.75 -13.42 16.83
C SER A 34 4.04 -13.74 17.58
N ALA A 35 5.19 -13.76 16.89
CA ALA A 35 6.48 -14.01 17.52
C ALA A 35 6.89 -12.92 18.52
N LEU A 36 6.52 -11.65 18.25
CA LEU A 36 6.75 -10.54 19.16
C LEU A 36 5.84 -10.64 20.39
N LEU A 37 4.55 -10.93 20.19
CA LEU A 37 3.59 -11.10 21.28
C LEU A 37 3.99 -12.28 22.18
N GLU A 38 4.51 -13.37 21.62
CA GLU A 38 5.09 -14.47 22.40
C GLU A 38 6.30 -14.02 23.24
N LEU A 39 7.16 -13.17 22.67
CA LEU A 39 8.34 -12.64 23.35
C LEU A 39 7.98 -11.65 24.48
N LEU A 40 6.88 -10.91 24.33
CA LEU A 40 6.38 -9.93 25.31
C LEU A 40 5.49 -10.57 26.40
N ASN A 41 4.71 -11.61 26.07
CA ASN A 41 3.77 -12.24 27.00
C ASN A 41 4.43 -13.25 27.94
N ALA A 42 5.63 -13.73 27.61
CA ALA A 42 6.45 -14.43 28.57
C ALA A 42 7.13 -13.40 29.49
N GLY A 43 7.42 -13.74 30.75
CA GLY A 43 8.31 -12.95 31.64
C GLY A 43 9.73 -12.70 31.09
N ASN A 44 9.95 -12.97 29.80
CA ASN A 44 11.17 -12.78 29.02
C ASN A 44 11.50 -11.31 28.75
N LEU A 45 10.52 -10.39 28.82
CA LEU A 45 10.83 -8.95 28.79
C LEU A 45 11.81 -8.59 29.91
N GLU A 46 11.66 -9.15 31.11
CA GLU A 46 12.60 -8.93 32.22
C GLU A 46 14.01 -9.46 31.93
N LEU A 47 14.16 -10.44 31.02
CA LEU A 47 15.46 -10.96 30.59
C LEU A 47 16.21 -9.99 29.67
N ILE A 48 15.51 -9.03 29.06
CA ILE A 48 16.13 -7.99 28.25
C ILE A 48 16.67 -6.93 29.21
N GLN A 49 17.99 -6.91 29.40
CA GLN A 49 18.63 -5.95 30.30
C GLN A 49 18.69 -4.53 29.72
N ASN A 50 18.65 -4.40 28.39
CA ASN A 50 18.65 -3.11 27.72
C ASN A 50 17.26 -2.47 27.81
N ASP A 51 17.14 -1.43 28.65
CA ASP A 51 15.88 -0.71 28.88
C ASP A 51 15.39 0.05 27.64
N VAL A 52 16.31 0.54 26.79
CA VAL A 52 15.98 1.19 25.52
C VAL A 52 15.34 0.18 24.57
N LEU A 53 15.95 -1.00 24.43
CA LEU A 53 15.41 -2.09 23.62
C LEU A 53 14.03 -2.54 24.11
N LYS A 54 13.84 -2.70 25.44
CA LYS A 54 12.52 -3.03 26.01
C LYS A 54 11.45 -2.01 25.63
N LYS A 55 11.77 -0.72 25.78
CA LYS A 55 10.85 0.36 25.42
C LYS A 55 10.50 0.33 23.94
N HIS A 56 11.49 0.17 23.06
CA HIS A 56 11.25 0.14 21.61
C HIS A 56 10.43 -1.09 21.18
N LEU A 57 10.69 -2.27 21.75
CA LEU A 57 9.89 -3.47 21.50
C LEU A 57 8.43 -3.32 21.94
N ALA A 58 8.18 -2.67 23.07
CA ALA A 58 6.82 -2.38 23.53
C ALA A 58 6.10 -1.41 22.58
N THR A 59 6.78 -0.33 22.14
CA THR A 59 6.23 0.63 21.16
C THR A 59 5.93 -0.06 19.82
N TRP A 60 6.81 -0.97 19.38
CA TRP A 60 6.72 -1.64 18.08
C TRP A 60 5.38 -2.36 17.88
N VAL A 61 4.83 -3.01 18.91
CA VAL A 61 3.52 -3.66 18.84
C VAL A 61 2.44 -2.68 18.38
N SER A 62 2.28 -1.58 19.11
CA SER A 62 1.23 -0.59 18.86
C SER A 62 1.39 0.10 17.51
N THR A 63 2.64 0.35 17.10
CA THR A 63 2.96 0.96 15.80
C THR A 63 2.58 0.02 14.65
N VAL A 64 2.91 -1.27 14.77
CA VAL A 64 2.62 -2.28 13.74
C VAL A 64 1.14 -2.57 13.63
N GLU A 65 0.41 -2.65 14.75
CA GLU A 65 -1.06 -2.80 14.73
C GLU A 65 -1.72 -1.60 14.04
N THR A 66 -1.28 -0.38 14.37
CA THR A 66 -1.77 0.84 13.70
C THR A 66 -1.48 0.81 12.21
N LEU A 67 -0.27 0.37 11.80
CA LEU A 67 0.10 0.27 10.40
C LEU A 67 -0.79 -0.74 9.66
N LYS A 68 -1.00 -1.93 10.24
CA LYS A 68 -1.87 -2.97 9.69
C LYS A 68 -3.29 -2.45 9.46
N ASP A 69 -3.89 -1.79 10.45
CA ASP A 69 -5.26 -1.26 10.33
C ASP A 69 -5.39 -0.25 9.17
N ARG A 70 -4.32 0.52 8.91
CA ARG A 70 -4.27 1.48 7.79
C ARG A 70 -4.13 0.78 6.43
N GLU A 71 -3.30 -0.25 6.35
CA GLU A 71 -3.12 -1.05 5.13
C GLU A 71 -4.40 -1.84 4.78
N GLU A 72 -5.12 -2.35 5.77
CA GLU A 72 -6.44 -2.99 5.57
C GLU A 72 -7.47 -1.99 5.03
N LEU A 73 -7.52 -0.76 5.58
CA LEU A 73 -8.39 0.29 5.07
C LEU A 73 -8.09 0.65 3.61
N ILE A 74 -6.80 0.77 3.28
CA ILE A 74 -6.33 1.02 1.91
C ILE A 74 -6.73 -0.09 0.96
N THR A 75 -6.51 -1.35 1.35
CA THR A 75 -6.94 -2.51 0.57
C THR A 75 -8.45 -2.44 0.27
N GLY A 76 -9.26 -2.03 1.25
CA GLY A 76 -10.69 -1.82 1.06
C GLY A 76 -11.01 -0.77 0.00
N MET A 77 -10.30 0.36 -0.01
CA MET A 77 -10.50 1.42 -1.00
C MET A 77 -10.03 1.03 -2.40
N ASP A 78 -8.93 0.29 -2.50
CA ASP A 78 -8.41 -0.23 -3.76
C ASP A 78 -9.40 -1.18 -4.41
N LEU A 79 -10.01 -2.06 -3.62
CA LEU A 79 -11.09 -2.93 -4.07
C LEU A 79 -12.30 -2.13 -4.56
N GLU A 80 -12.64 -1.03 -3.89
CA GLU A 80 -13.77 -0.18 -4.28
C GLU A 80 -13.50 0.61 -5.57
N LEU A 81 -12.29 1.15 -5.78
CA LEU A 81 -11.93 1.75 -7.07
C LEU A 81 -11.88 0.69 -8.18
N ASN A 82 -11.33 -0.48 -7.89
CA ASN A 82 -11.30 -1.59 -8.84
C ASN A 82 -12.72 -1.99 -9.27
N ARG A 83 -13.65 -2.18 -8.32
CA ARG A 83 -15.07 -2.45 -8.60
C ARG A 83 -15.72 -1.35 -9.44
N PHE A 84 -15.38 -0.09 -9.17
CA PHE A 84 -15.88 1.04 -9.96
C PHE A 84 -15.38 0.94 -11.41
N ILE A 85 -14.08 0.69 -11.63
CA ILE A 85 -13.50 0.54 -12.97
C ILE A 85 -14.08 -0.68 -13.69
N MET A 86 -14.27 -1.82 -13.01
CA MET A 86 -14.92 -2.99 -13.61
C MET A 86 -16.35 -2.71 -14.10
N LYS A 87 -17.04 -1.74 -13.50
CA LYS A 87 -18.44 -1.40 -13.84
C LYS A 87 -18.54 -0.34 -14.93
N HIS A 88 -17.59 0.59 -14.99
CA HIS A 88 -17.66 1.78 -15.83
C HIS A 88 -16.57 1.85 -16.92
N GLY A 89 -15.57 0.98 -16.84
CA GLY A 89 -14.40 0.93 -17.71
C GLY A 89 -14.07 -0.49 -18.18
N SER A 90 -12.86 -0.66 -18.69
CA SER A 90 -12.31 -1.91 -19.22
C SER A 90 -10.91 -2.15 -18.69
N TRP A 91 -10.74 -3.13 -17.80
CA TRP A 91 -9.39 -3.61 -17.44
C TRP A 91 -8.68 -4.26 -18.62
N LEU A 92 -9.44 -4.82 -19.56
CA LEU A 92 -8.88 -5.48 -20.74
C LEU A 92 -8.14 -4.48 -21.64
N ASP A 93 -8.65 -3.25 -21.76
CA ASP A 93 -8.00 -2.16 -22.51
C ASP A 93 -6.71 -1.71 -21.81
N THR A 94 -6.75 -1.64 -20.47
CA THR A 94 -5.57 -1.35 -19.65
C THR A 94 -4.52 -2.46 -19.75
N ASP A 95 -4.93 -3.72 -19.69
CA ASP A 95 -4.06 -4.90 -19.73
C ASP A 95 -3.44 -5.13 -21.11
N GLU A 96 -4.07 -4.62 -22.18
CA GLU A 96 -3.50 -4.64 -23.53
C GLU A 96 -2.17 -3.87 -23.57
N LEU A 97 -2.04 -2.79 -22.79
CA LEU A 97 -0.83 -1.96 -22.70
C LEU A 97 0.31 -2.62 -21.90
N ILE A 98 0.07 -3.73 -21.19
CA ILE A 98 1.12 -4.45 -20.49
C ILE A 98 2.11 -5.02 -21.52
N PRO A 99 3.44 -4.82 -21.38
CA PRO A 99 4.42 -5.42 -22.27
C PRO A 99 4.31 -6.96 -22.30
N VAL A 100 4.50 -7.58 -23.47
CA VAL A 100 4.29 -9.03 -23.66
C VAL A 100 5.14 -9.87 -22.70
N GLU A 101 6.37 -9.45 -22.44
CA GLU A 101 7.29 -10.04 -21.46
C GLU A 101 6.71 -10.10 -20.04
N ASN A 102 5.82 -9.15 -19.70
CA ASN A 102 5.17 -9.06 -18.40
C ASN A 102 3.82 -9.81 -18.35
N LYS A 103 3.27 -10.24 -19.49
CA LYS A 103 2.01 -11.00 -19.56
C LYS A 103 2.13 -12.45 -19.09
N LYS A 104 3.34 -12.95 -18.85
CA LYS A 104 3.62 -14.33 -18.34
C LYS A 104 2.84 -15.43 -19.08
N GLY A 105 2.68 -15.29 -20.40
CA GLY A 105 1.95 -16.26 -21.23
C GLY A 105 0.44 -16.12 -21.25
N LEU A 106 -0.12 -15.06 -20.65
CA LEU A 106 -1.52 -14.69 -20.80
C LEU A 106 -1.70 -13.91 -22.10
N ASP A 107 -2.54 -14.43 -23.00
CA ASP A 107 -2.98 -13.72 -24.20
C ASP A 107 -4.46 -13.41 -24.06
N PHE A 108 -4.78 -12.14 -23.84
CA PHE A 108 -6.15 -11.72 -23.64
C PHE A 108 -6.82 -11.42 -24.99
N PRO A 109 -8.10 -11.79 -25.17
CA PRO A 109 -8.82 -11.45 -26.39
C PRO A 109 -8.99 -9.94 -26.52
N LYS A 110 -9.31 -9.45 -27.72
CA LYS A 110 -9.71 -8.05 -27.90
C LYS A 110 -11.02 -7.77 -27.17
N PHE A 111 -11.12 -6.60 -26.56
CA PHE A 111 -12.34 -6.14 -25.91
C PHE A 111 -13.48 -5.94 -26.93
N GLY A 112 -14.66 -6.43 -26.58
CA GLY A 112 -15.80 -6.54 -27.49
C GLY A 112 -16.87 -5.46 -27.32
N PHE A 113 -16.70 -4.53 -26.38
CA PHE A 113 -17.64 -3.45 -26.11
C PHE A 113 -17.06 -2.09 -26.51
N GLN A 114 -17.93 -1.12 -26.75
CA GLN A 114 -17.54 0.28 -26.97
C GLN A 114 -17.46 0.99 -25.62
N VAL A 115 -16.36 0.81 -24.91
CA VAL A 115 -16.05 1.55 -23.68
C VAL A 115 -14.74 2.29 -23.90
N ASN A 116 -14.64 3.52 -23.38
CA ASN A 116 -13.41 4.27 -23.37
C ASN A 116 -13.11 4.65 -21.91
N ASN A 117 -12.00 4.18 -21.37
CA ASN A 117 -11.63 4.49 -19.99
C ASN A 117 -11.47 5.99 -19.74
N ASN A 118 -11.17 6.81 -20.75
CA ASN A 118 -11.16 8.27 -20.58
C ASN A 118 -12.53 8.86 -20.23
N ASP A 119 -13.64 8.15 -20.47
CA ASP A 119 -14.97 8.60 -20.05
C ASP A 119 -15.06 8.68 -18.51
N LEU A 120 -14.27 7.88 -17.78
CA LEU A 120 -14.15 7.93 -16.33
C LEU A 120 -13.68 9.31 -15.84
N LEU A 121 -12.84 10.00 -16.61
CA LEU A 121 -12.29 11.31 -16.26
C LEU A 121 -13.38 12.38 -16.13
N GLY A 122 -14.52 12.21 -16.83
CA GLY A 122 -15.67 13.10 -16.72
C GLY A 122 -16.53 12.86 -15.48
N MET A 123 -16.28 11.79 -14.72
CA MET A 123 -17.13 11.38 -13.60
C MET A 123 -16.62 11.95 -12.27
N LEU A 124 -17.46 12.69 -11.56
CA LEU A 124 -17.16 13.20 -10.21
C LEU A 124 -16.78 12.07 -9.23
N GLU A 125 -17.48 10.94 -9.33
CA GLU A 125 -17.20 9.78 -8.48
C GLU A 125 -15.78 9.24 -8.71
N PHE A 126 -15.30 9.21 -9.95
CA PHE A 126 -13.94 8.78 -10.27
C PHE A 126 -12.91 9.76 -9.70
N GLU A 127 -13.11 11.08 -9.89
CA GLU A 127 -12.22 12.11 -9.32
C GLU A 127 -12.11 11.98 -7.80
N ASN A 128 -13.25 11.82 -7.11
CA ASN A 128 -13.27 11.65 -5.65
C ASN A 128 -12.57 10.36 -5.21
N ARG A 129 -12.75 9.25 -5.90
CA ARG A 129 -12.10 7.97 -5.55
C ARG A 129 -10.59 8.05 -5.70
N VAL A 130 -10.10 8.63 -6.80
CA VAL A 130 -8.66 8.80 -7.05
C VAL A 130 -8.02 9.78 -6.07
N GLU A 131 -8.68 10.91 -5.76
CA GLU A 131 -8.18 11.86 -4.77
C GLU A 131 -8.08 11.23 -3.39
N ASN A 132 -9.14 10.52 -2.99
CA ASN A 132 -9.18 9.90 -1.68
C ASN A 132 -8.07 8.85 -1.53
N GLN A 133 -7.85 8.00 -2.54
CA GLN A 133 -6.73 7.06 -2.55
C GLN A 133 -5.37 7.75 -2.38
N ILE A 134 -5.12 8.83 -3.13
CA ILE A 134 -3.87 9.60 -3.01
C ILE A 134 -3.68 10.10 -1.58
N MET A 135 -4.73 10.63 -0.96
CA MET A 135 -4.68 11.12 0.42
C MET A 135 -4.41 10.00 1.42
N PHE A 136 -5.01 8.82 1.24
CA PHE A 136 -4.78 7.69 2.12
C PHE A 136 -3.39 7.08 1.95
N TYR A 137 -2.90 6.92 0.72
CA TYR A 137 -1.52 6.48 0.47
C TYR A 137 -0.50 7.42 1.08
N LYS A 138 -0.71 8.73 0.97
CA LYS A 138 0.17 9.71 1.60
C LYS A 138 0.22 9.53 3.12
N ARG A 139 -0.94 9.39 3.77
CA ARG A 139 -1.01 9.14 5.22
C ARG A 139 -0.40 7.81 5.63
N LEU A 140 -0.49 6.79 4.78
CA LEU A 140 0.17 5.51 5.02
C LEU A 140 1.69 5.67 5.02
N LEU A 141 2.24 6.37 4.03
CA LEU A 141 3.68 6.67 3.97
C LEU A 141 4.16 7.41 5.22
N GLU A 142 3.40 8.40 5.69
CA GLU A 142 3.68 9.16 6.92
C GLU A 142 3.73 8.27 8.19
N ILE A 143 3.11 7.09 8.17
CA ILE A 143 3.12 6.11 9.28
C ILE A 143 4.20 5.04 9.07
N GLN A 144 4.44 4.64 7.82
CA GLN A 144 5.46 3.66 7.46
C GLN A 144 6.87 4.16 7.78
N GLU A 145 7.15 5.46 7.54
CA GLU A 145 8.45 6.08 7.83
C GLU A 145 8.89 5.92 9.30
N PRO A 146 8.12 6.39 10.31
CA PRO A 146 8.46 6.15 11.72
C PRO A 146 8.50 4.67 12.12
N CYS A 147 7.68 3.82 11.50
CA CYS A 147 7.72 2.39 11.76
C CYS A 147 9.05 1.78 11.32
N LEU A 148 9.57 2.19 10.16
CA LEU A 148 10.86 1.74 9.65
C LEU A 148 12.03 2.23 10.50
N GLU A 149 11.97 3.49 10.96
CA GLU A 149 12.94 4.04 11.90
C GLU A 149 12.99 3.23 13.20
N LEU A 150 11.82 2.96 13.80
CA LEU A 150 11.72 2.15 15.03
C LEU A 150 12.31 0.75 14.85
N ILE A 151 12.03 0.08 13.72
CA ILE A 151 12.60 -1.23 13.41
C ILE A 151 14.13 -1.15 13.31
N SER A 152 14.64 -0.10 12.66
CA SER A 152 16.09 0.12 12.52
C SER A 152 16.77 0.34 13.87
N GLU A 153 16.14 1.11 14.77
CA GLU A 153 16.61 1.30 16.14
C GLU A 153 16.62 -0.01 16.93
N ILE A 154 15.56 -0.82 16.84
CA ILE A 154 15.49 -2.14 17.50
C ILE A 154 16.63 -3.05 17.03
N LEU A 155 16.90 -3.10 15.72
CA LEU A 155 17.98 -3.91 15.17
C LEU A 155 19.35 -3.47 15.71
N CYS A 156 19.61 -2.16 15.76
CA CYS A 156 20.83 -1.60 16.32
C CYS A 156 21.01 -2.01 17.80
N GLU A 157 19.96 -1.85 18.61
CA GLU A 157 20.00 -2.19 20.04
C GLU A 157 20.20 -3.70 20.30
N ILE A 158 19.68 -4.56 19.42
CA ILE A 158 19.94 -6.01 19.45
C ILE A 158 21.42 -6.30 19.19
N GLU A 159 22.04 -5.63 18.22
CA GLU A 159 23.47 -5.80 17.90
C GLU A 159 24.37 -5.33 19.05
N VAL A 160 24.09 -4.16 19.61
CA VAL A 160 24.80 -3.64 20.79
C VAL A 160 24.72 -4.64 21.95
N SER A 161 23.51 -5.14 22.23
CA SER A 161 23.29 -6.10 23.32
C SER A 161 24.00 -7.45 23.11
N LYS A 162 24.18 -7.89 21.86
CA LYS A 162 24.96 -9.10 21.52
C LYS A 162 26.45 -8.90 21.73
N ASN A 163 26.97 -7.71 21.41
CA ASN A 163 28.40 -7.40 21.53
C ASN A 163 28.84 -7.25 23.00
N ILE A 164 27.97 -6.72 23.86
CA ILE A 164 28.22 -6.64 25.32
C ILE A 164 28.36 -8.04 25.95
N LYS A 165 27.61 -9.05 25.48
CA LYS A 165 27.70 -10.43 26.01
C LYS A 165 28.93 -11.21 25.55
N LYS A 166 29.71 -10.70 24.59
CA LYS A 166 30.91 -11.35 24.05
C LYS A 166 32.22 -10.81 24.65
N ALA A 167 32.16 -9.70 25.38
CA ALA A 167 33.29 -9.10 26.11
C ALA A 167 33.31 -9.60 27.56
#